data_AF-A0A351MN39-F1
#
_entry.id   AF-A0A351MN39-F1
#
_cell.length_a   1.000
_cell.length_b   1.000
_cell.length_c   1.000
_cell.angle_alpha   90.00
_cell.angle_beta   90.00
_cell.angle_gamma   90.00
#
_symmetry.space_group_name_H-M   'P 1'
#
loop_
_entity.id
_entity.type
_entity.pdbx_description
1 polymer ?
#
loop_
_entity_poly.entity_id
_entity_poly.type
_entity_poly.pdbx_seq_one_letter_code
_entity_poly.pdbx_strand_id
1 'polypeptide(L)'
;MTPMTRWYCLATLVLLGAGGAAQAQAPRVALLHGSWDNFRHRDDYDGRLAEMGWPMDKVVNREFGAFVPRLDQYDLILGTALYNYHDDVQDFSTWGPELLAWLAQGGALVLTDLNYPDHLDWFAGLGPDWAVSHAPCAPEHGATRTFERNHAVFAAAHAAEGLPNTWTHLQAGPAWQVLARCGDDQPRVLFRTVGRGFVALFSYQPLDTGQLQNLWTTLQYTRAGALPTFDDLGTLQLGANQLEQEWRNLTDQPLTVRSRLVLTGPAAERQELTEELALPAGATGVLRHRPQLTQRGRYAVDLAASLPGGAALPALHAEMVIPELIEIAVTAPGYRAQIVQAAPPARVAARVSLHPYQERLDGLAWRARLRRGEVVLSTTEPRPLTDREFDVSLPFVARGAGDTQLDLELVPAAGGRPRHARTVTLPLLTRRPPQVAIDGQQNLRVNGRPFFPIALYHVGTQDFARVRALGFNSIQAWGNSLEQARENLDAAAAADLLVVLEGTTRVADAGNLAAIRPALEAFGDHPALLAWYL
;
A
#
# COMPACT_ATOMS: atom_id res chain seq x y z
N MET A 1 67.69 -47.65 -14.51
CA MET A 1 68.00 -46.22 -14.34
C MET A 1 66.77 -45.41 -14.72
N THR A 2 66.21 -44.73 -13.72
CA THR A 2 65.26 -43.58 -13.72
C THR A 2 65.79 -42.36 -14.53
N PRO A 3 65.05 -41.22 -14.71
CA PRO A 3 63.60 -40.94 -14.59
C PRO A 3 63.01 -39.89 -15.60
N MET A 4 61.68 -39.61 -15.46
CA MET A 4 60.95 -38.31 -15.58
C MET A 4 60.74 -37.67 -16.98
N THR A 5 59.61 -37.06 -17.36
CA THR A 5 58.66 -36.22 -16.58
C THR A 5 57.26 -36.21 -17.23
N ARG A 6 56.20 -36.37 -16.42
CA ARG A 6 54.79 -36.20 -16.78
C ARG A 6 54.39 -34.73 -16.65
N TRP A 7 53.68 -34.18 -17.63
CA TRP A 7 53.03 -32.87 -17.54
C TRP A 7 51.60 -33.04 -16.99
N TYR A 8 51.33 -32.41 -15.85
CA TYR A 8 49.98 -32.24 -15.30
C TYR A 8 49.37 -30.96 -15.88
N CYS A 9 48.27 -31.08 -16.63
CA CYS A 9 47.36 -29.96 -16.86
C CYS A 9 46.45 -29.81 -15.64
N LEU A 10 46.71 -28.78 -14.83
CA LEU A 10 45.85 -28.35 -13.75
C LEU A 10 44.61 -27.68 -14.36
N ALA A 11 43.49 -28.39 -14.42
CA ALA A 11 42.18 -27.78 -14.66
C ALA A 11 41.69 -27.22 -13.31
N THR A 12 41.86 -25.92 -13.10
CA THR A 12 41.27 -25.20 -11.97
C THR A 12 39.76 -25.13 -12.20
N LEU A 13 39.02 -26.07 -11.61
CA LEU A 13 37.57 -26.02 -11.52
C LEU A 13 37.22 -24.89 -10.52
N VAL A 14 36.90 -23.70 -11.03
CA VAL A 14 36.27 -22.65 -10.23
C VAL A 14 34.84 -23.10 -9.99
N LEU A 15 34.61 -23.73 -8.84
CA LEU A 15 33.29 -23.89 -8.24
C LEU A 15 32.77 -22.49 -7.91
N LEU A 16 32.05 -21.88 -8.85
CA LEU A 16 31.09 -20.83 -8.55
C LEU A 16 30.01 -21.48 -7.67
N GLY A 17 30.26 -21.51 -6.37
CA GLY A 17 29.23 -21.78 -5.39
C GLY A 17 28.13 -20.76 -5.58
N ALA A 18 26.99 -21.20 -6.09
CA ALA A 18 25.74 -20.50 -5.87
C ALA A 18 25.57 -20.42 -4.36
N GLY A 19 25.99 -19.30 -3.77
CA GLY A 19 25.68 -18.98 -2.39
C GLY A 19 24.17 -18.94 -2.30
N GLY A 20 23.57 -20.02 -1.79
CA GLY A 20 22.18 -20.00 -1.38
C GLY A 20 22.05 -18.83 -0.42
N ALA A 21 21.26 -17.83 -0.80
CA ALA A 21 20.89 -16.76 0.11
C ALA A 21 20.36 -17.46 1.37
N ALA A 22 21.08 -17.31 2.49
CA ALA A 22 20.64 -17.84 3.76
C ALA A 22 19.24 -17.26 3.98
N GLN A 23 18.22 -18.10 3.88
CA GLN A 23 16.84 -17.69 4.04
C GLN A 23 16.76 -17.13 5.46
N ALA A 24 16.48 -15.83 5.58
CA ALA A 24 16.41 -15.19 6.88
C ALA A 24 15.42 -15.98 7.74
N GLN A 25 15.88 -16.46 8.89
CA GLN A 25 15.06 -17.28 9.77
C GLN A 25 13.80 -16.50 10.14
N ALA A 26 12.62 -17.13 10.00
CA ALA A 26 11.37 -16.53 10.42
C ALA A 26 11.41 -16.22 11.91
N PRO A 27 10.89 -15.06 12.36
CA PRO A 27 10.89 -14.72 13.77
C PRO A 27 9.94 -15.62 14.56
N ARG A 28 10.29 -15.89 15.82
CA ARG A 28 9.38 -16.49 16.80
C ARG A 28 8.55 -15.40 17.48
N VAL A 29 7.22 -15.53 17.39
CA VAL A 29 6.28 -14.53 17.91
C VAL A 29 5.56 -15.07 19.15
N ALA A 30 5.51 -14.26 20.20
CA ALA A 30 4.55 -14.45 21.30
C ALA A 30 3.37 -13.49 21.07
N LEU A 31 2.19 -14.05 20.81
CA LEU A 31 0.97 -13.28 20.58
C LEU A 31 0.25 -13.07 21.91
N LEU A 32 0.39 -11.87 22.47
CA LEU A 32 -0.20 -11.47 23.73
C LEU A 32 -1.66 -11.06 23.54
N HIS A 33 -2.56 -11.66 24.31
CA HIS A 33 -4.00 -11.39 24.20
C HIS A 33 -4.71 -11.39 25.56
N GLY A 34 -5.83 -10.68 25.61
CA GLY A 34 -6.74 -10.63 26.76
C GLY A 34 -7.87 -11.67 26.65
N SER A 35 -8.74 -11.69 27.65
CA SER A 35 -9.93 -12.56 27.68
C SER A 35 -11.23 -11.86 27.26
N TRP A 36 -11.16 -10.56 26.90
CA TRP A 36 -12.32 -9.76 26.54
C TRP A 36 -13.26 -10.47 25.56
N ASP A 37 -14.56 -10.42 25.87
CA ASP A 37 -15.64 -10.99 25.05
C ASP A 37 -15.35 -12.44 24.62
N ASN A 38 -14.99 -13.30 25.59
CA ASN A 38 -14.61 -14.69 25.37
C ASN A 38 -13.42 -14.86 24.41
N PHE A 39 -12.35 -14.10 24.63
CA PHE A 39 -11.12 -14.14 23.81
C PHE A 39 -11.34 -13.74 22.35
N ARG A 40 -12.28 -12.81 22.08
CA ARG A 40 -12.66 -12.37 20.73
C ARG A 40 -11.47 -12.03 19.82
N HIS A 41 -10.41 -11.45 20.39
CA HIS A 41 -9.25 -10.91 19.66
C HIS A 41 -8.03 -11.82 19.67
N ARG A 42 -8.14 -13.02 20.26
CA ARG A 42 -7.04 -13.98 20.35
C ARG A 42 -6.48 -14.39 18.99
N ASP A 43 -7.31 -14.37 17.96
CA ASP A 43 -7.01 -14.93 16.65
C ASP A 43 -6.79 -13.83 15.58
N ASP A 44 -6.66 -12.55 15.98
CA ASP A 44 -6.57 -11.37 15.10
C ASP A 44 -5.40 -11.44 14.09
N TYR A 45 -4.34 -12.20 14.41
CA TYR A 45 -3.13 -12.31 13.60
C TYR A 45 -2.89 -13.70 13.01
N ASP A 46 -3.75 -14.69 13.28
CA ASP A 46 -3.54 -16.09 12.88
C ASP A 46 -3.31 -16.24 11.38
N GLY A 47 -4.20 -15.67 10.57
CA GLY A 47 -4.11 -15.76 9.12
C GLY A 47 -2.84 -15.13 8.55
N ARG A 48 -2.46 -13.95 9.06
CA ARG A 48 -1.30 -13.19 8.58
C ARG A 48 0.02 -13.87 8.95
N LEU A 49 0.14 -14.34 10.20
CA LEU A 49 1.33 -15.03 10.67
C LEU A 49 1.49 -16.39 9.98
N ALA A 50 0.39 -17.11 9.74
CA ALA A 50 0.40 -18.36 8.98
C ALA A 50 0.80 -18.16 7.52
N GLU A 51 0.29 -17.12 6.85
CA GLU A 51 0.65 -16.75 5.47
C GLU A 51 2.17 -16.49 5.32
N MET A 52 2.77 -15.82 6.31
CA MET A 52 4.21 -15.57 6.33
C MET A 52 5.06 -16.77 6.80
N GLY A 53 4.43 -17.83 7.29
CA GLY A 53 5.12 -18.97 7.89
C GLY A 53 5.83 -18.64 9.21
N TRP A 54 5.33 -17.65 9.96
CA TRP A 54 5.91 -17.24 11.24
C TRP A 54 5.38 -18.12 12.37
N PRO A 55 6.24 -18.84 13.11
CA PRO A 55 5.81 -19.58 14.28
C PRO A 55 5.32 -18.61 15.37
N MET A 56 4.15 -18.91 15.94
CA MET A 56 3.59 -18.14 17.04
C MET A 56 3.13 -19.02 18.20
N ASP A 57 3.31 -18.52 19.42
CA ASP A 57 2.68 -19.04 20.62
C ASP A 57 1.73 -17.98 21.19
N LYS A 58 0.52 -18.38 21.58
CA LYS A 58 -0.47 -17.49 22.19
C LYS A 58 -0.26 -17.41 23.69
N VAL A 59 -0.22 -16.20 24.22
CA VAL A 59 0.01 -15.92 25.64
C VAL A 59 -1.16 -15.11 26.17
N VAL A 60 -1.93 -15.70 27.08
CA VAL A 60 -2.95 -14.97 27.83
C VAL A 60 -2.23 -13.98 28.74
N ASN A 61 -2.66 -12.72 28.74
CA ASN A 61 -1.98 -11.66 29.48
C ASN A 61 -1.79 -11.96 30.99
N ARG A 62 -2.79 -12.57 31.65
CA ARG A 62 -2.68 -13.03 33.06
C ARG A 62 -1.63 -14.11 33.32
N GLU A 63 -1.21 -14.82 32.28
CA GLU A 63 -0.19 -15.86 32.37
C GLU A 63 1.22 -15.32 32.04
N PHE A 64 1.36 -14.00 31.86
CA PHE A 64 2.62 -13.40 31.45
C PHE A 64 3.78 -13.71 32.41
N GLY A 65 3.54 -13.78 33.71
CA GLY A 65 4.56 -14.18 34.68
C GLY A 65 5.13 -15.58 34.44
N ALA A 66 4.31 -16.53 33.97
CA ALA A 66 4.77 -17.87 33.60
C ALA A 66 5.49 -17.88 32.23
N PHE A 67 5.23 -16.88 31.40
CA PHE A 67 5.88 -16.68 30.11
C PHE A 67 7.27 -16.02 30.23
N VAL A 68 7.48 -15.11 31.21
CA VAL A 68 8.73 -14.34 31.39
C VAL A 68 10.02 -15.20 31.35
N PRO A 69 10.10 -16.38 31.98
CA PRO A 69 11.29 -17.24 31.89
C PRO A 69 11.63 -17.75 30.49
N ARG A 70 10.76 -17.54 29.50
CA ARG A 70 10.91 -17.99 28.10
C ARG A 70 11.12 -16.83 27.12
N LEU A 71 11.26 -15.59 27.59
CA LEU A 71 11.40 -14.40 26.72
C LEU A 71 12.50 -14.56 25.67
N ASP A 72 13.63 -15.18 26.05
CA ASP A 72 14.78 -15.44 25.19
C ASP A 72 14.49 -16.39 24.01
N GLN A 73 13.36 -17.09 24.02
CA GLN A 73 12.90 -17.96 22.93
C GLN A 73 12.14 -17.19 21.84
N TYR A 74 11.88 -15.90 22.03
CA TYR A 74 11.06 -15.08 21.14
C TYR A 74 11.80 -13.85 20.66
N ASP A 75 11.51 -13.51 19.41
CA ASP A 75 12.01 -12.32 18.75
C ASP A 75 11.04 -11.14 18.95
N LEU A 76 9.73 -11.42 18.88
CA LEU A 76 8.67 -10.42 19.01
C LEU A 76 7.63 -10.83 20.06
N ILE A 77 7.19 -9.85 20.84
CA ILE A 77 5.90 -9.89 21.56
C ILE A 77 4.95 -8.98 20.79
N LEU A 78 3.84 -9.52 20.31
CA LEU A 78 2.82 -8.79 19.56
C LEU A 78 1.51 -8.77 20.36
N GLY A 79 1.03 -7.58 20.72
CA GLY A 79 -0.26 -7.37 21.37
C GLY A 79 -1.41 -7.31 20.37
N THR A 80 -2.42 -8.14 20.58
CA THR A 80 -3.72 -8.10 19.88
C THR A 80 -4.57 -6.91 20.32
N ALA A 81 -5.74 -6.72 19.71
CA ALA A 81 -6.72 -5.78 20.25
C ALA A 81 -7.06 -6.12 21.70
N LEU A 82 -7.29 -5.09 22.51
CA LEU A 82 -7.75 -5.28 23.89
C LEU A 82 -6.90 -6.29 24.69
N TYR A 83 -5.60 -6.38 24.39
CA TYR A 83 -4.72 -7.40 24.97
C TYR A 83 -4.61 -7.31 26.50
N ASN A 84 -4.89 -6.13 27.07
CA ASN A 84 -4.80 -5.85 28.51
C ASN A 84 -5.97 -4.97 28.98
N TYR A 85 -7.20 -5.42 28.77
CA TYR A 85 -8.41 -4.60 29.00
C TYR A 85 -9.37 -5.21 30.04
N HIS A 86 -10.02 -4.35 30.82
CA HIS A 86 -11.15 -4.67 31.73
C HIS A 86 -10.81 -5.63 32.88
N ASP A 87 -11.50 -6.78 33.00
CA ASP A 87 -11.38 -7.63 34.19
C ASP A 87 -10.00 -8.28 34.31
N ASP A 88 -9.23 -8.31 33.21
CA ASP A 88 -8.02 -9.11 33.09
C ASP A 88 -6.73 -8.27 33.05
N VAL A 89 -6.79 -7.00 33.42
CA VAL A 89 -5.63 -6.09 33.40
C VAL A 89 -4.48 -6.63 34.24
N GLN A 90 -3.28 -6.58 33.68
CA GLN A 90 -2.02 -6.91 34.32
C GLN A 90 -1.09 -5.70 34.31
N ASP A 91 -0.38 -5.52 35.43
CA ASP A 91 0.72 -4.57 35.53
C ASP A 91 2.02 -5.26 35.12
N PHE A 92 2.39 -5.12 33.85
CA PHE A 92 3.61 -5.73 33.32
C PHE A 92 4.89 -5.09 33.87
N SER A 93 4.82 -3.94 34.55
CA SER A 93 6.01 -3.34 35.19
C SER A 93 6.57 -4.21 36.30
N THR A 94 5.77 -5.14 36.84
CA THR A 94 6.20 -6.21 37.74
C THR A 94 7.40 -7.00 37.19
N TRP A 95 7.50 -7.15 35.86
CA TRP A 95 8.59 -7.84 35.16
C TRP A 95 9.42 -6.88 34.28
N GLY A 96 9.43 -5.60 34.66
CA GLY A 96 10.14 -4.54 33.94
C GLY A 96 11.63 -4.84 33.72
N PRO A 97 12.40 -5.29 34.74
CA PRO A 97 13.81 -5.63 34.56
C PRO A 97 14.05 -6.72 33.50
N GLU A 98 13.25 -7.78 33.51
CA GLU A 98 13.35 -8.90 32.56
C GLU A 98 12.97 -8.45 31.14
N LEU A 99 11.88 -7.69 31.01
CA LEU A 99 11.44 -7.11 29.73
C LEU A 99 12.50 -6.18 29.13
N LEU A 100 13.04 -5.25 29.93
CA LEU A 100 14.07 -4.31 29.47
C LEU A 100 15.38 -5.02 29.13
N ALA A 101 15.75 -6.08 29.86
CA ALA A 101 16.91 -6.90 29.55
C ALA A 101 16.73 -7.66 28.23
N TRP A 102 15.56 -8.26 28.00
CA TRP A 102 15.21 -8.93 26.75
C TRP A 102 15.21 -7.96 25.57
N LEU A 103 14.57 -6.78 25.72
CA LEU A 103 14.61 -5.72 24.71
C LEU A 103 16.05 -5.30 24.41
N ALA A 104 16.88 -5.06 25.44
CA ALA A 104 18.28 -4.68 25.28
C ALA A 104 19.11 -5.71 24.48
N GLN A 105 18.74 -6.99 24.56
CA GLN A 105 19.36 -8.10 23.82
C GLN A 105 18.84 -8.26 22.39
N GLY A 106 17.81 -7.49 22.00
CA GLY A 106 17.22 -7.55 20.67
C GLY A 106 15.81 -8.14 20.62
N GLY A 107 15.01 -8.00 21.68
CA GLY A 107 13.58 -8.23 21.62
C GLY A 107 12.82 -7.04 20.99
N ALA A 108 11.64 -7.29 20.40
CA ALA A 108 10.72 -6.23 19.99
C ALA A 108 9.35 -6.37 20.68
N LEU A 109 8.95 -5.37 21.46
CA LEU A 109 7.60 -5.26 22.02
C LEU A 109 6.73 -4.39 21.10
N VAL A 110 5.73 -5.00 20.47
CA VAL A 110 4.83 -4.34 19.53
C VAL A 110 3.42 -4.42 20.08
N LEU A 111 2.83 -3.28 20.43
CA LEU A 111 1.48 -3.23 21.01
C LEU A 111 0.56 -2.39 20.13
N THR A 112 -0.63 -2.92 19.88
CA THR A 112 -1.64 -2.30 19.01
C THR A 112 -2.90 -1.99 19.79
N ASP A 113 -3.84 -1.28 19.16
CA ASP A 113 -5.12 -0.92 19.79
C ASP A 113 -4.97 -0.15 21.11
N LEU A 114 -3.94 0.70 21.24
CA LEU A 114 -3.62 1.40 22.49
C LEU A 114 -4.57 2.59 22.74
N ASN A 115 -5.85 2.27 22.92
CA ASN A 115 -6.97 3.20 22.99
C ASN A 115 -7.53 3.38 24.41
N TYR A 116 -6.98 2.70 25.42
CA TYR A 116 -7.50 2.67 26.78
C TYR A 116 -6.37 2.80 27.82
N PRO A 117 -6.63 3.37 29.02
CA PRO A 117 -5.60 3.55 30.03
C PRO A 117 -4.98 2.21 30.47
N ASP A 118 -5.80 1.18 30.62
CA ASP A 118 -5.36 -0.17 31.01
C ASP A 118 -4.28 -0.79 30.09
N HIS A 119 -4.20 -0.34 28.83
CA HIS A 119 -3.16 -0.78 27.91
C HIS A 119 -1.80 -0.11 28.17
N LEU A 120 -1.80 1.08 28.80
CA LEU A 120 -0.67 2.00 28.84
C LEU A 120 -0.15 2.27 30.24
N ASP A 121 -1.01 2.26 31.27
CA ASP A 121 -0.68 2.76 32.62
C ASP A 121 0.54 2.07 33.24
N TRP A 122 0.72 0.78 32.95
CA TRP A 122 1.86 -0.01 33.45
C TRP A 122 3.22 0.50 32.94
N PHE A 123 3.29 1.21 31.80
CA PHE A 123 4.55 1.78 31.31
C PHE A 123 5.17 2.78 32.29
N ALA A 124 4.35 3.52 33.05
CA ALA A 124 4.87 4.43 34.07
C ALA A 124 5.66 3.71 35.18
N GLY A 125 5.34 2.43 35.44
CA GLY A 125 6.07 1.58 36.38
C GLY A 125 7.49 1.21 35.90
N LEU A 126 7.78 1.31 34.60
CA LEU A 126 9.14 1.15 34.06
C LEU A 126 10.02 2.38 34.29
N GLY A 127 9.44 3.51 34.67
CA GLY A 127 10.11 4.78 34.96
C GLY A 127 9.42 5.98 34.30
N PRO A 128 9.76 7.22 34.73
CA PRO A 128 9.09 8.44 34.27
C PRO A 128 9.24 8.66 32.75
N ASP A 129 10.39 8.30 32.18
CA ASP A 129 10.62 8.43 30.73
C ASP A 129 9.80 7.44 29.91
N TRP A 130 9.23 6.41 30.53
CA TRP A 130 8.41 5.40 29.88
C TRP A 130 6.93 5.74 29.87
N ALA A 131 6.48 6.66 30.72
CA ALA A 131 5.08 7.02 30.83
C ALA A 131 4.50 7.41 29.46
N VAL A 132 3.42 6.72 29.10
CA VAL A 132 2.57 7.00 27.94
C VAL A 132 1.13 7.06 28.45
N SER A 133 0.36 8.02 27.95
CA SER A 133 -1.08 8.11 28.19
C SER A 133 -1.83 8.19 26.86
N HIS A 134 -3.16 8.21 26.93
CA HIS A 134 -4.02 8.35 25.76
C HIS A 134 -4.96 9.54 25.97
N ALA A 135 -5.50 10.06 24.87
CA ALA A 135 -6.62 10.99 24.90
C ALA A 135 -7.53 10.78 23.67
N PRO A 136 -8.84 11.13 23.79
CA PRO A 136 -9.79 10.99 22.68
C PRO A 136 -9.37 11.82 21.47
N CYS A 137 -9.56 11.27 20.27
CA CYS A 137 -9.41 11.99 19.01
C CYS A 137 -10.80 12.30 18.42
N ALA A 138 -10.99 13.52 17.90
CA ALA A 138 -12.25 13.86 17.25
C ALA A 138 -12.46 12.99 15.99
N PRO A 139 -13.65 12.43 15.73
CA PRO A 139 -13.89 11.53 14.60
C PRO A 139 -13.49 12.13 13.24
N GLU A 140 -13.76 13.42 13.03
CA GLU A 140 -13.38 14.19 11.85
C GLU A 140 -11.86 14.35 11.67
N HIS A 141 -11.07 14.15 12.72
CA HIS A 141 -9.63 14.38 12.76
C HIS A 141 -8.81 13.07 12.90
N GLY A 142 -9.48 11.91 12.81
CA GLY A 142 -8.82 10.59 12.89
C GLY A 142 -7.86 10.29 11.72
N ALA A 143 -7.90 11.09 10.66
CA ALA A 143 -6.99 10.97 9.52
C ALA A 143 -5.54 11.30 9.92
N THR A 144 -4.58 10.58 9.33
CA THR A 144 -3.15 10.82 9.56
C THR A 144 -2.72 12.14 8.93
N ARG A 145 -2.16 13.05 9.73
CA ARG A 145 -1.65 14.35 9.29
C ARG A 145 -0.18 14.31 8.93
N THR A 146 0.63 13.76 9.83
CA THR A 146 2.05 13.55 9.58
C THR A 146 2.38 12.08 9.75
N PHE A 147 3.29 11.62 8.92
CA PHE A 147 3.64 10.21 8.80
C PHE A 147 5.10 10.14 8.38
N GLU A 148 5.97 9.67 9.28
CA GLU A 148 7.38 9.39 8.98
C GLU A 148 7.47 8.12 8.12
N ARG A 149 6.84 8.14 6.94
CA ARG A 149 6.72 7.00 6.00
C ARG A 149 8.04 6.32 5.66
N ASN A 150 9.12 7.05 5.87
CA ASN A 150 10.50 6.71 5.59
C ASN A 150 11.22 5.98 6.74
N HIS A 151 10.63 5.94 7.93
CA HIS A 151 11.20 5.23 9.08
C HIS A 151 11.17 3.71 8.83
N ALA A 152 12.15 2.96 9.33
CA ALA A 152 12.26 1.51 9.12
C ALA A 152 10.97 0.72 9.44
N VAL A 153 10.25 1.12 10.50
CA VAL A 153 8.96 0.53 10.91
C VAL A 153 7.90 0.58 9.80
N PHE A 154 8.04 1.50 8.84
CA PHE A 154 7.09 1.72 7.74
C PHE A 154 7.67 1.46 6.35
N ALA A 155 8.98 1.23 6.21
CA ALA A 155 9.62 1.16 4.89
C ALA A 155 10.68 0.07 4.74
N ALA A 156 11.14 -0.60 5.82
CA ALA A 156 12.31 -1.48 5.76
C ALA A 156 12.17 -2.70 4.82
N ALA A 157 10.95 -3.13 4.52
CA ALA A 157 10.68 -4.19 3.55
C ALA A 157 9.58 -3.77 2.55
N HIS A 158 8.53 -3.13 3.07
CA HIS A 158 7.36 -2.69 2.32
C HIS A 158 7.04 -1.24 2.68
N ALA A 159 6.97 -0.36 1.70
CA ALA A 159 6.55 1.02 1.93
C ALA A 159 5.06 1.06 2.31
N ALA A 160 4.74 1.49 3.54
CA ALA A 160 3.37 1.71 3.97
C ALA A 160 2.79 2.95 3.26
N GLU A 161 1.63 2.79 2.62
CA GLU A 161 0.98 3.88 1.87
C GLU A 161 0.17 4.82 2.77
N GLY A 162 -0.19 4.37 3.96
CA GLY A 162 -0.94 5.15 4.93
C GLY A 162 -1.16 4.36 6.22
N LEU A 163 -1.87 4.99 7.16
CA LEU A 163 -2.28 4.36 8.41
C LEU A 163 -3.81 4.41 8.50
N PRO A 164 -4.47 3.34 9.01
CA PRO A 164 -5.90 3.34 9.28
C PRO A 164 -6.31 4.53 10.16
N ASN A 165 -7.59 4.91 10.19
CA ASN A 165 -8.06 5.89 11.18
C ASN A 165 -8.03 5.30 12.60
N THR A 166 -8.02 6.18 13.60
CA THR A 166 -8.17 5.83 15.03
C THR A 166 -9.12 6.82 15.70
N TRP A 167 -9.66 6.44 16.86
CA TRP A 167 -10.45 7.32 17.72
C TRP A 167 -9.67 7.80 18.96
N THR A 168 -8.39 7.43 19.12
CA THR A 168 -7.52 7.98 20.18
C THR A 168 -6.12 8.34 19.67
N HIS A 169 -5.48 9.24 20.38
CA HIS A 169 -4.06 9.52 20.22
C HIS A 169 -3.31 9.22 21.51
N LEU A 170 -2.01 8.96 21.38
CA LEU A 170 -1.07 8.71 22.44
C LEU A 170 -0.43 10.03 22.88
N GLN A 171 0.02 10.09 24.13
CA GLN A 171 0.80 11.19 24.68
C GLN A 171 2.01 10.60 25.38
N ALA A 172 3.20 11.15 25.10
CA ALA A 172 4.43 10.64 25.66
C ALA A 172 5.49 11.75 25.77
N GLY A 173 6.46 11.52 26.66
CA GLY A 173 7.61 12.42 26.84
C GLY A 173 8.63 12.33 25.69
N PRO A 174 9.68 13.16 25.75
CA PRO A 174 10.69 13.30 24.68
C PRO A 174 11.58 12.06 24.46
N ALA A 175 11.53 11.07 25.36
CA ALA A 175 12.23 9.80 25.20
C ALA A 175 11.61 8.91 24.10
N TRP A 176 10.40 9.24 23.64
CA TRP A 176 9.71 8.56 22.56
C TRP A 176 9.84 9.34 21.25
N GLN A 177 10.17 8.63 20.18
CA GLN A 177 10.04 9.16 18.83
C GLN A 177 8.58 9.05 18.39
N VAL A 178 8.04 10.13 17.84
CA VAL A 178 6.68 10.16 17.28
C VAL A 178 6.77 9.89 15.78
N LEU A 179 6.37 8.70 15.34
CA LEU A 179 6.46 8.32 13.92
C LEU A 179 5.23 8.73 13.09
N ALA A 180 4.11 9.01 13.74
CA ALA A 180 2.90 9.47 13.05
C ALA A 180 2.00 10.31 13.97
N ARG A 181 1.25 11.25 13.38
CA ARG A 181 0.28 12.11 14.08
C ARG A 181 -1.09 12.14 13.40
N CYS A 182 -2.15 12.30 14.18
CA CYS A 182 -3.52 12.49 13.67
C CYS A 182 -3.75 13.94 13.19
N GLY A 183 -4.97 14.24 12.72
CA GLY A 183 -5.42 15.58 12.32
C GLY A 183 -5.21 16.65 13.40
N ASP A 184 -5.33 16.26 14.67
CA ASP A 184 -5.08 17.12 15.85
C ASP A 184 -3.59 17.36 16.15
N ASP A 185 -2.69 16.88 15.29
CA ASP A 185 -1.23 16.90 15.50
C ASP A 185 -0.77 16.08 16.72
N GLN A 186 -1.58 15.13 17.17
CA GLN A 186 -1.28 14.28 18.33
C GLN A 186 -0.67 12.94 17.91
N PRO A 187 0.29 12.38 18.68
CA PRO A 187 0.94 11.11 18.35
C PRO A 187 -0.03 9.94 18.16
N ARG A 188 0.23 9.10 17.16
CA ARG A 188 -0.53 7.85 16.91
C ARG A 188 0.34 6.61 16.93
N VAL A 189 1.62 6.80 16.58
CA VAL A 189 2.63 5.76 16.62
C VAL A 189 3.83 6.31 17.36
N LEU A 190 4.22 5.60 18.42
CA LEU A 190 5.41 5.91 19.21
C LEU A 190 6.43 4.79 19.02
N PHE A 191 7.69 5.17 19.00
CA PHE A 191 8.80 4.25 18.85
C PHE A 191 9.93 4.61 19.81
N ARG A 192 10.56 3.58 20.38
CA ARG A 192 11.72 3.76 21.27
C ARG A 192 12.66 2.57 21.16
N THR A 193 13.93 2.83 20.91
CA THR A 193 14.99 1.81 20.96
C THR A 193 15.41 1.51 22.41
N VAL A 194 15.72 0.25 22.70
CA VAL A 194 16.33 -0.19 23.97
C VAL A 194 17.46 -1.15 23.63
N GLY A 195 18.70 -0.71 23.81
CA GLY A 195 19.87 -1.49 23.36
C GLY A 195 19.73 -1.90 21.89
N ARG A 196 19.65 -3.21 21.64
CA ARG A 196 19.50 -3.81 20.31
C ARG A 196 18.05 -4.08 19.88
N GLY A 197 17.08 -3.82 20.74
CA GLY A 197 15.65 -4.02 20.49
C GLY A 197 14.86 -2.71 20.51
N PHE A 198 13.54 -2.81 20.51
CA PHE A 198 12.67 -1.64 20.52
C PHE A 198 11.27 -1.91 21.09
N VAL A 199 10.57 -0.83 21.42
CA VAL A 199 9.14 -0.79 21.69
C VAL A 199 8.44 0.04 20.61
N ALA A 200 7.38 -0.50 20.02
CA ALA A 200 6.55 0.20 19.05
C ALA A 200 5.08 0.14 19.50
N LEU A 201 4.46 1.31 19.59
CA LEU A 201 3.11 1.50 20.14
C LEU A 201 2.20 2.08 19.06
N PHE A 202 1.08 1.44 18.79
CA PHE A 202 0.12 1.84 17.76
C PHE A 202 -1.27 2.08 18.38
N SER A 203 -1.88 3.24 18.13
CA SER A 203 -3.28 3.51 18.53
C SER A 203 -4.33 2.90 17.58
N TYR A 204 -3.90 2.08 16.62
CA TYR A 204 -4.78 1.39 15.67
C TYR A 204 -4.38 -0.08 15.57
N GLN A 205 -5.25 -0.85 14.93
CA GLN A 205 -5.11 -2.29 14.73
C GLN A 205 -6.07 -2.78 13.63
N PRO A 206 -5.89 -4.02 13.13
CA PRO A 206 -4.67 -4.82 13.21
C PRO A 206 -3.57 -4.28 12.28
N LEU A 207 -2.35 -4.77 12.44
CA LEU A 207 -1.27 -4.54 11.47
C LEU A 207 -1.41 -5.50 10.28
N ASP A 208 -1.10 -5.02 9.08
CA ASP A 208 -1.04 -5.86 7.88
C ASP A 208 0.29 -6.65 7.77
N THR A 209 0.35 -7.56 6.80
CA THR A 209 1.52 -8.42 6.54
C THR A 209 2.78 -7.60 6.24
N GLY A 210 2.67 -6.52 5.46
CA GLY A 210 3.81 -5.65 5.12
C GLY A 210 4.35 -4.90 6.34
N GLN A 211 3.46 -4.42 7.20
CA GLN A 211 3.81 -3.77 8.47
C GLN A 211 4.51 -4.75 9.42
N LEU A 212 4.05 -5.99 9.52
CA LEU A 212 4.72 -7.02 10.33
C LEU A 212 6.13 -7.31 9.79
N GLN A 213 6.27 -7.47 8.46
CA GLN A 213 7.58 -7.65 7.82
C GLN A 213 8.52 -6.48 8.09
N ASN A 214 8.02 -5.24 8.04
CA ASN A 214 8.81 -4.06 8.41
C ASN A 214 9.30 -4.09 9.85
N LEU A 215 8.47 -4.51 10.80
CA LEU A 215 8.85 -4.64 12.22
C LEU A 215 9.96 -5.68 12.40
N TRP A 216 9.85 -6.82 11.72
CA TRP A 216 10.90 -7.84 11.76
C TRP A 216 12.21 -7.33 11.15
N THR A 217 12.17 -6.73 9.97
CA THR A 217 13.36 -6.17 9.32
C THR A 217 13.97 -5.05 10.16
N THR A 218 13.14 -4.20 10.78
CA THR A 218 13.59 -3.19 11.75
C THR A 218 14.33 -3.84 12.91
N LEU A 219 13.82 -4.95 13.45
CA LEU A 219 14.48 -5.65 14.54
C LEU A 219 15.82 -6.25 14.12
N GLN A 220 15.92 -6.76 12.89
CA GLN A 220 17.18 -7.22 12.34
C GLN A 220 18.21 -6.08 12.24
N TYR A 221 17.79 -4.89 11.83
CA TYR A 221 18.65 -3.71 11.82
C TYR A 221 19.13 -3.34 13.22
N THR A 222 18.23 -3.23 14.19
CA THR A 222 18.60 -2.83 15.55
C THR A 222 19.49 -3.88 16.22
N ARG A 223 19.28 -5.17 15.94
CA ARG A 223 20.16 -6.28 16.37
C ARG A 223 21.56 -6.19 15.78
N ALA A 224 21.66 -5.75 14.53
CA ALA A 224 22.91 -5.47 13.86
C ALA A 224 23.52 -4.12 14.27
N GLY A 225 22.88 -3.38 15.18
CA GLY A 225 23.43 -2.17 15.79
C GLY A 225 23.18 -0.89 15.02
N ALA A 226 22.25 -0.87 14.07
CA ALA A 226 21.93 0.33 13.31
C ALA A 226 20.42 0.51 13.12
N LEU A 227 19.99 1.73 12.81
CA LEU A 227 18.59 2.04 12.46
C LEU A 227 18.57 2.97 11.24
N PRO A 228 18.01 2.53 10.10
CA PRO A 228 17.88 3.37 8.92
C PRO A 228 16.59 4.20 8.91
N THR A 229 16.68 5.34 8.24
CA THR A 229 15.57 6.12 7.69
C THR A 229 15.84 6.31 6.19
N PHE A 230 14.85 5.99 5.36
CA PHE A 230 14.98 5.96 3.90
C PHE A 230 14.54 7.29 3.26
N ASP A 231 14.98 7.60 2.04
CA ASP A 231 14.42 8.73 1.30
C ASP A 231 13.04 8.42 0.71
N ASP A 232 12.30 9.45 0.33
CA ASP A 232 11.08 9.28 -0.46
C ASP A 232 11.42 8.99 -1.92
N LEU A 233 11.22 7.74 -2.35
CA LEU A 233 11.42 7.30 -3.72
C LEU A 233 10.56 8.05 -4.75
N GLY A 234 9.45 8.67 -4.34
CA GLY A 234 8.59 9.47 -5.21
C GLY A 234 9.26 10.73 -5.78
N THR A 235 10.45 11.08 -5.30
CA THR A 235 11.21 12.26 -5.75
C THR A 235 12.11 11.99 -6.96
N LEU A 236 12.30 10.73 -7.36
CA LEU A 236 13.18 10.41 -8.48
C LEU A 236 12.60 10.89 -9.82
N GLN A 237 13.48 11.36 -10.70
CA GLN A 237 13.14 11.93 -12.00
C GLN A 237 13.96 11.27 -13.11
N LEU A 238 13.54 11.46 -14.36
CA LEU A 238 14.40 11.10 -15.49
C LEU A 238 15.72 11.89 -15.34
N GLY A 239 16.87 11.21 -15.45
CA GLY A 239 18.17 11.84 -15.32
C GLY A 239 19.00 11.45 -14.11
N ALA A 240 19.87 12.37 -13.70
CA ALA A 240 20.73 12.23 -12.53
C ALA A 240 19.91 12.46 -11.26
N ASN A 241 19.98 11.52 -10.34
CA ASN A 241 19.26 11.54 -9.09
C ASN A 241 20.20 11.37 -7.90
N GLN A 242 19.69 11.64 -6.72
CA GLN A 242 20.34 11.34 -5.46
C GLN A 242 19.30 10.66 -4.55
N LEU A 243 19.65 9.50 -4.03
CA LEU A 243 18.83 8.77 -3.06
C LEU A 243 19.61 8.68 -1.75
N GLU A 244 19.05 9.21 -0.68
CA GLU A 244 19.69 9.22 0.63
C GLU A 244 19.16 8.13 1.56
N GLN A 245 20.02 7.65 2.45
CA GLN A 245 19.63 6.86 3.60
C GLN A 245 20.32 7.44 4.80
N GLU A 246 19.55 7.90 5.77
CA GLU A 246 20.10 8.27 7.07
C GLU A 246 20.24 7.00 7.91
N TRP A 247 21.39 6.83 8.54
CA TRP A 247 21.70 5.69 9.37
C TRP A 247 22.16 6.17 10.74
N ARG A 248 21.53 5.67 11.79
CA ARG A 248 21.95 5.88 13.17
C ARG A 248 22.66 4.63 13.69
N ASN A 249 23.88 4.79 14.21
CA ASN A 249 24.60 3.75 14.94
C ASN A 249 24.06 3.66 16.38
N LEU A 250 23.59 2.49 16.77
CA LEU A 250 23.01 2.21 18.09
C LEU A 250 24.03 1.60 19.08
N THR A 251 25.28 1.44 18.66
CA THR A 251 26.34 0.80 19.44
C THR A 251 27.36 1.81 19.97
N ASP A 252 28.16 1.36 20.93
CA ASP A 252 29.31 2.06 21.49
C ASP A 252 30.60 1.87 20.67
N GLN A 253 30.52 1.17 19.53
CA GLN A 253 31.62 0.92 18.62
C GLN A 253 31.33 1.53 17.23
N PRO A 254 32.36 1.90 16.46
CA PRO A 254 32.15 2.26 15.07
C PRO A 254 31.66 1.06 14.25
N LEU A 255 30.80 1.31 13.26
CA LEU A 255 30.34 0.30 12.31
C LEU A 255 30.40 0.82 10.87
N THR A 256 30.44 -0.09 9.90
CA THR A 256 30.37 0.26 8.48
C THR A 256 29.08 -0.29 7.89
N VAL A 257 28.27 0.58 7.33
CA VAL A 257 27.09 0.20 6.54
C VAL A 257 27.50 0.09 5.08
N ARG A 258 27.22 -1.03 4.43
CA ARG A 258 27.29 -1.15 2.97
C ARG A 258 25.89 -1.27 2.41
N SER A 259 25.46 -0.35 1.56
CA SER A 259 24.16 -0.40 0.91
C SER A 259 24.30 -0.75 -0.57
N ARG A 260 23.43 -1.62 -1.06
CA ARG A 260 23.31 -2.00 -2.47
C ARG A 260 21.93 -1.58 -2.97
N LEU A 261 21.90 -0.72 -3.98
CA LEU A 261 20.71 -0.31 -4.70
C LEU A 261 20.69 -1.01 -6.06
N VAL A 262 19.60 -1.71 -6.36
CA VAL A 262 19.32 -2.25 -7.69
C VAL A 262 18.05 -1.59 -8.22
N LEU A 263 18.15 -1.03 -9.41
CA LEU A 263 17.02 -0.44 -10.14
C LEU A 263 16.80 -1.26 -11.40
N THR A 264 15.59 -1.77 -11.59
CA THR A 264 15.18 -2.48 -12.81
C THR A 264 14.09 -1.70 -13.50
N GLY A 265 14.43 -1.05 -14.60
CA GLY A 265 13.56 -0.17 -15.36
C GLY A 265 12.87 -0.83 -16.56
N PRO A 266 12.23 0.00 -17.40
CA PRO A 266 11.65 -0.45 -18.66
C PRO A 266 12.69 -1.11 -19.56
N ALA A 267 12.23 -2.00 -20.45
CA ALA A 267 13.09 -2.85 -21.29
C ALA A 267 14.14 -3.67 -20.51
N ALA A 268 13.90 -3.92 -19.21
CA ALA A 268 14.80 -4.61 -18.30
C ALA A 268 16.19 -3.95 -18.16
N GLU A 269 16.27 -2.63 -18.34
CA GLU A 269 17.48 -1.87 -17.99
C GLU A 269 17.76 -2.04 -16.49
N ARG A 270 18.96 -2.50 -16.15
CA ARG A 270 19.35 -2.72 -14.76
C ARG A 270 20.53 -1.84 -14.40
N GLN A 271 20.35 -1.03 -13.36
CA GLN A 271 21.43 -0.29 -12.70
C GLN A 271 21.66 -0.89 -11.32
N GLU A 272 22.92 -1.05 -10.94
CA GLU A 272 23.31 -1.54 -9.63
C GLU A 272 24.41 -0.63 -9.06
N LEU A 273 24.16 -0.09 -7.88
CA LEU A 273 25.04 0.83 -7.17
C LEU A 273 25.34 0.25 -5.78
N THR A 274 26.57 0.42 -5.32
CA THR A 274 26.99 0.00 -3.98
C THR A 274 27.78 1.14 -3.35
N GLU A 275 27.38 1.50 -2.15
CA GLU A 275 27.95 2.61 -1.39
C GLU A 275 28.26 2.15 0.03
N GLU A 276 29.22 2.80 0.66
CA GLU A 276 29.64 2.50 2.03
C GLU A 276 29.65 3.76 2.90
N LEU A 277 29.27 3.57 4.16
CA LEU A 277 29.27 4.62 5.17
C LEU A 277 29.92 4.09 6.43
N ALA A 278 31.06 4.68 6.81
CA ALA A 278 31.64 4.48 8.13
C ALA A 278 30.92 5.37 9.14
N LEU A 279 30.35 4.77 10.18
CA LEU A 279 29.61 5.44 11.24
C LEU A 279 30.35 5.30 12.56
N PRO A 280 30.80 6.41 13.17
CA PRO A 280 31.27 6.41 14.55
C PRO A 280 30.21 5.89 15.53
N ALA A 281 30.66 5.46 16.71
CA ALA A 281 29.80 5.03 17.81
C ALA A 281 28.73 6.09 18.14
N GLY A 282 27.47 5.68 18.25
CA GLY A 282 26.33 6.56 18.55
C GLY A 282 26.02 7.66 17.50
N ALA A 283 26.78 7.73 16.41
CA ALA A 283 26.63 8.81 15.43
C ALA A 283 25.50 8.51 14.43
N THR A 284 25.05 9.58 13.78
CA THR A 284 24.17 9.50 12.60
C THR A 284 24.95 9.95 11.37
N GLY A 285 24.70 9.32 10.23
CA GLY A 285 25.33 9.69 8.96
C GLY A 285 24.43 9.36 7.78
N VAL A 286 24.76 9.92 6.62
CA VAL A 286 23.96 9.77 5.40
C VAL A 286 24.76 9.05 4.33
N LEU A 287 24.21 7.93 3.85
CA LEU A 287 24.69 7.19 2.70
C LEU A 287 23.92 7.66 1.45
N ARG A 288 24.63 7.89 0.34
CA ARG A 288 24.05 8.50 -0.87
C ARG A 288 24.31 7.64 -2.09
N HIS A 289 23.25 7.14 -2.72
CA HIS A 289 23.31 6.57 -4.06
C HIS A 289 23.05 7.65 -5.10
N ARG A 290 23.70 7.56 -6.26
CA ARG A 290 23.51 8.51 -7.38
C ARG A 290 23.04 7.78 -8.64
N PRO A 291 21.78 7.30 -8.68
CA PRO A 291 21.27 6.61 -9.86
C PRO A 291 21.07 7.56 -11.04
N GLN A 292 21.13 6.98 -12.23
CA GLN A 292 20.93 7.67 -13.49
C GLN A 292 19.79 6.97 -14.23
N LEU A 293 18.62 7.59 -14.25
CA LEU A 293 17.44 7.04 -14.90
C LEU A 293 17.42 7.54 -16.35
N THR A 294 17.52 6.62 -17.30
CA THR A 294 17.57 6.99 -18.73
C THR A 294 16.25 6.79 -19.45
N GLN A 295 15.26 6.17 -18.80
CA GLN A 295 13.95 5.85 -19.38
C GLN A 295 12.82 6.33 -18.47
N ARG A 296 11.66 6.58 -19.09
CA ARG A 296 10.40 6.88 -18.40
C ARG A 296 9.61 5.60 -18.22
N GLY A 297 8.74 5.55 -17.21
CA GLY A 297 7.90 4.39 -16.92
C GLY A 297 8.24 3.75 -15.57
N ARG A 298 7.84 2.49 -15.42
CA ARG A 298 7.94 1.78 -14.14
C ARG A 298 9.35 1.27 -13.87
N TYR A 299 9.80 1.46 -12.63
CA TYR A 299 11.04 0.90 -12.10
C TYR A 299 10.72 0.09 -10.84
N ALA A 300 11.27 -1.12 -10.76
CA ALA A 300 11.41 -1.83 -9.50
C ALA A 300 12.69 -1.38 -8.80
N VAL A 301 12.60 -1.15 -7.49
CA VAL A 301 13.67 -0.69 -6.62
C VAL A 301 13.91 -1.73 -5.55
N ASP A 302 15.11 -2.27 -5.53
CA ASP A 302 15.57 -3.17 -4.48
C ASP A 302 16.74 -2.53 -3.75
N LEU A 303 16.53 -2.21 -2.48
CA LEU A 303 17.56 -1.71 -1.61
C LEU A 303 17.87 -2.78 -0.56
N ALA A 304 19.15 -3.09 -0.41
CA ALA A 304 19.65 -3.96 0.65
C ALA A 304 20.80 -3.28 1.39
N ALA A 305 20.97 -3.62 2.65
CA ALA A 305 22.09 -3.14 3.45
C ALA A 305 22.78 -4.31 4.15
N SER A 306 24.10 -4.28 4.20
CA SER A 306 24.92 -5.22 4.94
C SER A 306 25.64 -4.47 6.06
N LEU A 307 25.60 -5.04 7.26
CA LEU A 307 26.25 -4.55 8.47
C LEU A 307 27.35 -5.55 8.90
N PRO A 308 28.33 -5.13 9.72
CA PRO A 308 29.44 -6.00 10.09
C PRO A 308 28.96 -7.29 10.77
N GLY A 309 29.44 -8.44 10.28
CA GLY A 309 29.13 -9.76 10.87
C GLY A 309 27.76 -10.35 10.52
N GLY A 310 26.98 -9.71 9.64
CA GLY A 310 25.63 -10.16 9.24
C GLY A 310 25.47 -10.48 7.76
N ALA A 311 24.37 -11.16 7.43
CA ALA A 311 23.88 -11.27 6.06
C ALA A 311 23.36 -9.91 5.55
N ALA A 312 23.16 -9.80 4.23
CA ALA A 312 22.47 -8.64 3.68
C ALA A 312 21.02 -8.62 4.19
N LEU A 313 20.64 -7.53 4.83
CA LEU A 313 19.30 -7.24 5.29
C LEU A 313 18.55 -6.49 4.19
N PRO A 314 17.31 -6.88 3.84
CA PRO A 314 16.48 -6.09 2.95
C PRO A 314 16.20 -4.73 3.60
N ALA A 315 16.23 -3.65 2.80
CA ALA A 315 16.11 -2.29 3.29
C ALA A 315 14.88 -1.58 2.72
N LEU A 316 14.50 -1.87 1.47
CA LEU A 316 13.30 -1.33 0.84
C LEU A 316 13.06 -2.11 -0.46
N HIS A 317 11.85 -2.63 -0.65
CA HIS A 317 11.35 -3.05 -1.96
C HIS A 317 10.18 -2.15 -2.34
N ALA A 318 10.25 -1.55 -3.52
CA ALA A 318 9.22 -0.64 -3.99
C ALA A 318 9.13 -0.62 -5.51
N GLU A 319 7.97 -0.21 -6.01
CA GLU A 319 7.81 0.22 -7.38
C GLU A 319 7.69 1.75 -7.43
N MET A 320 8.32 2.36 -8.43
CA MET A 320 8.16 3.77 -8.73
C MET A 320 7.84 3.97 -10.21
N VAL A 321 7.26 5.12 -10.55
CA VAL A 321 6.97 5.49 -11.94
C VAL A 321 7.61 6.82 -12.26
N ILE A 322 8.53 6.82 -13.21
CA ILE A 322 9.04 8.05 -13.81
C ILE A 322 8.01 8.51 -14.83
N PRO A 323 7.39 9.70 -14.65
CA PRO A 323 6.26 10.12 -15.46
C PRO A 323 6.64 10.27 -16.93
N GLU A 324 5.62 10.08 -17.78
CA GLU A 324 5.73 10.37 -19.20
C GLU A 324 5.96 11.87 -19.42
N LEU A 325 6.54 12.26 -20.56
CA LEU A 325 6.71 13.69 -20.87
C LEU A 325 5.36 14.42 -20.85
N ILE A 326 4.30 13.75 -21.30
CA ILE A 326 2.93 14.26 -21.36
C ILE A 326 2.05 13.27 -20.59
N GLU A 327 1.51 13.71 -19.46
CA GLU A 327 0.45 12.99 -18.75
C GLU A 327 -0.91 13.61 -19.04
N ILE A 328 -1.92 12.76 -19.27
CA ILE A 328 -3.29 13.19 -19.59
C ILE A 328 -4.22 12.54 -18.56
N ALA A 329 -4.72 13.34 -17.63
CA ALA A 329 -5.73 12.93 -16.66
C ALA A 329 -7.12 13.36 -17.16
N VAL A 330 -7.90 12.41 -17.68
CA VAL A 330 -9.26 12.68 -18.17
C VAL A 330 -10.17 13.10 -17.01
N THR A 331 -10.74 14.31 -17.12
CA THR A 331 -11.65 14.88 -16.11
C THR A 331 -13.11 14.80 -16.53
N ALA A 332 -13.39 14.65 -17.83
CA ALA A 332 -14.71 14.35 -18.36
C ALA A 332 -14.60 13.46 -19.59
N PRO A 333 -15.31 12.32 -19.66
CA PRO A 333 -16.22 11.76 -18.65
C PRO A 333 -15.50 11.31 -17.36
N GLY A 334 -16.09 11.62 -16.19
CA GLY A 334 -15.39 11.52 -14.91
C GLY A 334 -15.31 10.11 -14.30
N TYR A 335 -16.20 9.18 -14.70
CA TYR A 335 -16.16 7.81 -14.20
C TYR A 335 -15.34 6.91 -15.13
N ARG A 336 -14.17 6.44 -14.67
CA ARG A 336 -13.25 5.53 -15.38
C ARG A 336 -12.86 5.97 -16.80
N ALA A 337 -12.94 7.28 -17.10
CA ALA A 337 -12.67 7.85 -18.43
C ALA A 337 -13.45 7.17 -19.58
N GLN A 338 -14.63 6.61 -19.29
CA GLN A 338 -15.43 5.86 -20.26
C GLN A 338 -16.58 6.68 -20.85
N ILE A 339 -16.85 6.51 -22.14
CA ILE A 339 -17.96 7.17 -22.82
C ILE A 339 -19.15 6.22 -22.86
N VAL A 340 -20.28 6.63 -22.27
CA VAL A 340 -21.53 5.87 -22.32
C VAL A 340 -22.32 6.29 -23.56
N GLN A 341 -22.50 5.41 -24.54
CA GLN A 341 -23.19 5.77 -25.79
C GLN A 341 -24.66 6.19 -25.56
N ALA A 342 -25.33 5.62 -24.56
CA ALA A 342 -26.71 5.96 -24.22
C ALA A 342 -26.87 7.37 -23.60
N ALA A 343 -25.77 7.95 -23.09
CA ALA A 343 -25.72 9.27 -22.48
C ALA A 343 -24.36 9.91 -22.79
N PRO A 344 -24.07 10.24 -24.06
CA PRO A 344 -22.76 10.72 -24.46
C PRO A 344 -22.48 12.07 -23.78
N PRO A 345 -21.23 12.33 -23.35
CA PRO A 345 -20.88 13.60 -22.76
C PRO A 345 -20.94 14.70 -23.83
N ALA A 346 -21.19 15.95 -23.43
CA ALA A 346 -21.14 17.08 -24.36
C ALA A 346 -19.69 17.42 -24.77
N ARG A 347 -18.72 17.06 -23.94
CA ARG A 347 -17.29 17.31 -24.15
C ARG A 347 -16.44 16.18 -23.57
N VAL A 348 -15.25 16.03 -24.12
CA VAL A 348 -14.14 15.31 -23.47
C VAL A 348 -13.18 16.37 -22.93
N ALA A 349 -12.84 16.26 -21.66
CA ALA A 349 -11.92 17.17 -21.00
C ALA A 349 -10.84 16.41 -20.23
N ALA A 350 -9.67 17.00 -20.13
CA ALA A 350 -8.53 16.45 -19.42
C ALA A 350 -7.66 17.56 -18.84
N ARG A 351 -7.00 17.25 -17.73
CA ARG A 351 -5.84 18.00 -17.25
C ARG A 351 -4.59 17.38 -17.87
N VAL A 352 -3.70 18.23 -18.36
CA VAL A 352 -2.41 17.84 -18.90
C VAL A 352 -1.31 18.34 -17.97
N SER A 353 -0.36 17.47 -17.67
CA SER A 353 0.89 17.82 -16.96
C SER A 353 2.09 17.45 -17.83
N LEU A 354 3.09 18.32 -17.86
CA LEU A 354 4.32 18.13 -18.62
C LEU A 354 5.53 17.95 -17.71
N HIS A 355 6.30 16.88 -17.95
CA HIS A 355 7.45 16.49 -17.14
C HIS A 355 8.75 16.50 -17.99
N PRO A 356 9.20 17.65 -18.50
CA PRO A 356 10.42 17.74 -19.30
C PRO A 356 11.64 17.40 -18.46
N TYR A 357 12.62 16.75 -19.09
CA TYR A 357 13.96 16.58 -18.53
C TYR A 357 14.99 17.33 -19.39
N GLN A 358 15.28 16.80 -20.57
CA GLN A 358 16.18 17.43 -21.55
C GLN A 358 15.42 17.93 -22.79
N GLU A 359 14.13 17.64 -22.88
CA GLU A 359 13.29 18.07 -23.98
C GLU A 359 13.12 19.59 -23.95
N ARG A 360 13.56 20.26 -25.03
CA ARG A 360 13.38 21.70 -25.22
C ARG A 360 11.97 21.99 -25.68
N LEU A 361 11.14 22.51 -24.77
CA LEU A 361 9.76 22.85 -25.08
C LEU A 361 9.57 24.30 -25.55
N ASP A 362 10.63 25.11 -25.55
CA ASP A 362 10.58 26.51 -26.00
C ASP A 362 10.16 26.61 -27.48
N GLY A 363 9.25 27.54 -27.76
CA GLY A 363 8.71 27.76 -29.10
C GLY A 363 7.77 26.64 -29.58
N LEU A 364 7.32 25.76 -28.69
CA LEU A 364 6.27 24.80 -28.97
C LEU A 364 4.88 25.37 -28.63
N ALA A 365 3.89 24.83 -29.31
CA ALA A 365 2.47 24.98 -29.06
C ALA A 365 1.87 23.59 -28.83
N TRP A 366 0.79 23.50 -28.07
CA TRP A 366 0.04 22.26 -27.91
C TRP A 366 -1.20 22.26 -28.82
N ARG A 367 -1.56 21.07 -29.30
CA ARG A 367 -2.80 20.81 -30.04
C ARG A 367 -3.42 19.53 -29.51
N ALA A 368 -4.71 19.58 -29.19
CA ALA A 368 -5.46 18.40 -28.80
C ALA A 368 -6.43 17.99 -29.90
N ARG A 369 -6.55 16.68 -30.13
CA ARG A 369 -7.45 16.08 -31.11
C ARG A 369 -8.24 14.97 -30.46
N LEU A 370 -9.53 14.98 -30.70
CA LEU A 370 -10.41 13.86 -30.38
C LEU A 370 -10.74 13.12 -31.67
N ARG A 371 -10.49 11.81 -31.71
CA ARG A 371 -10.78 10.98 -32.89
C ARG A 371 -11.41 9.64 -32.52
N ARG A 372 -11.96 8.96 -33.52
CA ARG A 372 -12.48 7.60 -33.44
C ARG A 372 -12.14 6.87 -34.75
N GLY A 373 -11.19 5.94 -34.67
CA GLY A 373 -10.49 5.45 -35.85
C GLY A 373 -9.85 6.61 -36.62
N GLU A 374 -10.14 6.69 -37.91
CA GLU A 374 -9.67 7.77 -38.80
C GLU A 374 -10.51 9.06 -38.69
N VAL A 375 -11.67 9.02 -38.02
CA VAL A 375 -12.59 10.17 -37.97
C VAL A 375 -12.18 11.12 -36.86
N VAL A 376 -11.79 12.35 -37.21
CA VAL A 376 -11.58 13.43 -36.24
C VAL A 376 -12.94 13.97 -35.79
N LEU A 377 -13.22 13.88 -34.50
CA LEU A 377 -14.43 14.38 -33.86
C LEU A 377 -14.31 15.87 -33.55
N SER A 378 -13.15 16.29 -33.02
CA SER A 378 -12.86 17.68 -32.68
C SER A 378 -11.35 17.91 -32.62
N THR A 379 -10.92 19.15 -32.80
CA THR A 379 -9.52 19.56 -32.68
C THR A 379 -9.45 20.98 -32.11
N THR A 380 -8.41 21.28 -31.34
CA THR A 380 -8.06 22.67 -31.04
C THR A 380 -7.18 23.24 -32.15
N GLU A 381 -7.18 24.56 -32.27
CA GLU A 381 -6.05 25.26 -32.89
C GLU A 381 -4.79 25.08 -32.02
N PRO A 382 -3.58 25.12 -32.60
CA PRO A 382 -2.34 25.16 -31.83
C PRO A 382 -2.34 26.35 -30.87
N ARG A 383 -2.09 26.11 -29.59
CA ARG A 383 -1.98 27.15 -28.56
C ARG A 383 -0.57 27.21 -28.02
N PRO A 384 0.04 28.41 -27.86
CA PRO A 384 1.38 28.51 -27.28
C PRO A 384 1.48 27.77 -25.95
N LEU A 385 2.59 27.05 -25.76
CA LEU A 385 2.85 26.38 -24.50
C LEU A 385 3.46 27.37 -23.51
N THR A 386 2.62 27.96 -22.65
CA THR A 386 3.03 28.93 -21.62
C THR A 386 3.28 28.28 -20.27
N ASP A 387 2.57 27.19 -19.97
CA ASP A 387 2.53 26.56 -18.65
C ASP A 387 2.86 25.06 -18.75
N ARG A 388 3.30 24.48 -17.62
CA ARG A 388 3.54 23.03 -17.49
C ARG A 388 2.29 22.23 -17.19
N GLU A 389 1.24 22.91 -16.76
CA GLU A 389 -0.08 22.33 -16.50
C GLU A 389 -1.14 23.16 -17.19
N PHE A 390 -2.08 22.49 -17.87
CA PHE A 390 -3.19 23.16 -18.53
C PHE A 390 -4.36 22.21 -18.76
N ASP A 391 -5.55 22.78 -18.91
CA ASP A 391 -6.75 22.02 -19.18
C ASP A 391 -7.11 22.03 -20.66
N VAL A 392 -7.52 20.86 -21.16
CA VAL A 392 -8.03 20.63 -22.51
C VAL A 392 -9.51 20.33 -22.41
N SER A 393 -10.31 20.91 -23.31
CA SER A 393 -11.74 20.65 -23.42
C SER A 393 -12.15 20.68 -24.89
N LEU A 394 -12.61 19.55 -25.41
CA LEU A 394 -13.03 19.38 -26.80
C LEU A 394 -14.52 18.98 -26.85
N PRO A 395 -15.34 19.61 -27.70
CA PRO A 395 -16.71 19.15 -27.90
C PRO A 395 -16.72 17.70 -28.40
N PHE A 396 -17.64 16.91 -27.87
CA PHE A 396 -17.81 15.51 -28.26
C PHE A 396 -19.01 15.38 -29.20
N VAL A 397 -18.82 14.63 -30.28
CA VAL A 397 -19.89 14.29 -31.23
C VAL A 397 -19.91 12.78 -31.41
N ALA A 398 -21.06 12.16 -31.17
CA ALA A 398 -21.24 10.71 -31.25
C ALA A 398 -21.32 10.22 -32.71
N ARG A 399 -20.18 10.17 -33.40
CA ARG A 399 -20.05 9.62 -34.76
C ARG A 399 -18.85 8.67 -34.87
N GLY A 400 -18.89 7.74 -35.83
CA GLY A 400 -17.87 6.69 -36.02
C GLY A 400 -18.04 5.50 -35.06
N ALA A 401 -17.31 4.41 -35.32
CA ALA A 401 -17.36 3.17 -34.55
C ALA A 401 -16.08 2.94 -33.70
N GLY A 402 -16.24 2.30 -32.54
CA GLY A 402 -15.14 1.95 -31.64
C GLY A 402 -14.80 3.04 -30.60
N ASP A 403 -13.70 2.79 -29.88
CA ASP A 403 -13.23 3.65 -28.81
C ASP A 403 -12.80 5.03 -29.32
N THR A 404 -12.93 6.01 -28.45
CA THR A 404 -12.51 7.38 -28.74
C THR A 404 -11.08 7.57 -28.25
N GLN A 405 -10.26 8.30 -28.99
CA GLN A 405 -8.88 8.61 -28.64
C GLN A 405 -8.73 10.12 -28.48
N LEU A 406 -8.14 10.54 -27.37
CA LEU A 406 -7.69 11.90 -27.13
C LEU A 406 -6.18 11.93 -27.36
N ASP A 407 -5.77 12.55 -28.47
CA ASP A 407 -4.38 12.81 -28.78
C ASP A 407 -4.01 14.21 -28.31
N LEU A 408 -2.87 14.34 -27.64
CA LEU A 408 -2.22 15.61 -27.38
C LEU A 408 -0.88 15.64 -28.10
N GLU A 409 -0.64 16.69 -28.87
CA GLU A 409 0.58 16.90 -29.65
C GLU A 409 1.27 18.19 -29.21
N LEU A 410 2.59 18.15 -29.02
CA LEU A 410 3.42 19.34 -28.93
C LEU A 410 4.05 19.60 -30.31
N VAL A 411 3.65 20.69 -30.94
CA VAL A 411 4.03 21.08 -32.32
C VAL A 411 4.86 22.37 -32.28
N PRO A 412 5.75 22.63 -33.25
CA PRO A 412 6.39 23.95 -33.37
C PRO A 412 5.35 25.05 -33.55
N ALA A 413 5.54 26.21 -32.90
CA ALA A 413 4.61 27.35 -32.99
C ALA A 413 4.48 27.90 -34.42
N ALA A 414 5.53 27.78 -35.24
CA ALA A 414 5.52 28.13 -36.66
C ALA A 414 4.77 27.11 -37.54
N GLY A 415 4.18 26.06 -36.95
CA GLY A 415 3.60 24.92 -37.64
C GLY A 415 4.65 23.86 -37.99
N GLY A 416 4.21 22.63 -38.22
CA GLY A 416 5.07 21.50 -38.56
C GLY A 416 4.59 20.17 -38.00
N ARG A 417 5.44 19.14 -38.09
CA ARG A 417 5.19 17.83 -37.49
C ARG A 417 5.27 17.93 -35.95
N PRO A 418 4.43 17.19 -35.21
CA PRO A 418 4.57 17.06 -33.77
C PRO A 418 5.98 16.59 -33.39
N ARG A 419 6.56 17.23 -32.37
CA ARG A 419 7.81 16.78 -31.74
C ARG A 419 7.55 15.73 -30.68
N HIS A 420 6.44 15.85 -29.98
CA HIS A 420 6.00 14.93 -28.95
C HIS A 420 4.49 14.72 -29.08
N ALA A 421 4.02 13.53 -28.76
CA ALA A 421 2.60 13.23 -28.73
C ALA A 421 2.28 12.17 -27.68
N ARG A 422 1.07 12.25 -27.13
CA ARG A 422 0.51 11.23 -26.24
C ARG A 422 -0.93 10.98 -26.63
N THR A 423 -1.36 9.73 -26.54
CA THR A 423 -2.74 9.33 -26.81
C THR A 423 -3.29 8.59 -25.60
N VAL A 424 -4.49 8.95 -25.18
CA VAL A 424 -5.29 8.15 -24.24
C VAL A 424 -6.53 7.63 -24.94
N THR A 425 -6.84 6.36 -24.71
CA THR A 425 -8.05 5.72 -25.23
C THR A 425 -9.16 5.82 -24.19
N LEU A 426 -10.32 6.32 -24.61
CA LEU A 426 -11.55 6.40 -23.86
C LEU A 426 -12.49 5.30 -24.38
N PRO A 427 -12.71 4.22 -23.61
CA PRO A 427 -13.60 3.13 -24.01
C PRO A 427 -15.00 3.64 -24.32
N LEU A 428 -15.59 3.17 -25.43
CA LEU A 428 -16.98 3.45 -25.76
C LEU A 428 -17.85 2.27 -25.30
N LEU A 429 -18.65 2.49 -24.26
CA LEU A 429 -19.68 1.55 -23.84
C LEU A 429 -20.88 1.66 -24.79
N THR A 430 -21.00 0.68 -25.68
CA THR A 430 -22.12 0.57 -26.61
C THR A 430 -23.43 0.32 -25.87
N ARG A 431 -24.53 0.74 -26.46
CA ARG A 431 -25.86 0.52 -25.89
C ARG A 431 -26.21 -0.97 -25.94
N ARG A 432 -26.48 -1.59 -24.79
CA ARG A 432 -27.02 -2.95 -24.68
C ARG A 432 -28.08 -3.00 -23.57
N PRO A 433 -29.27 -3.58 -23.77
CA PRO A 433 -30.15 -3.89 -22.65
C PRO A 433 -29.90 -5.32 -22.13
N PRO A 434 -29.81 -5.55 -20.81
CA PRO A 434 -29.74 -4.55 -19.76
C PRO A 434 -28.37 -3.86 -19.68
N GLN A 435 -28.34 -2.58 -19.35
CA GLN A 435 -27.10 -1.83 -19.10
C GLN A 435 -27.25 -0.91 -17.91
N VAL A 436 -26.28 -1.02 -17.00
CA VAL A 436 -26.07 -0.08 -15.91
C VAL A 436 -24.79 0.70 -16.21
N ALA A 437 -24.84 2.02 -16.08
CA ALA A 437 -23.68 2.86 -16.28
C ALA A 437 -23.77 4.13 -15.42
N ILE A 438 -22.60 4.70 -15.11
CA ILE A 438 -22.51 6.05 -14.55
C ILE A 438 -22.17 6.99 -15.71
N ASP A 439 -23.01 8.01 -15.93
CA ASP A 439 -22.84 8.95 -17.03
C ASP A 439 -21.80 10.04 -16.73
N GLY A 440 -21.57 10.95 -17.69
CA GLY A 440 -20.61 12.04 -17.55
C GLY A 440 -20.95 13.08 -16.46
N GLN A 441 -22.17 13.05 -15.92
CA GLN A 441 -22.61 13.88 -14.78
C GLN A 441 -22.59 13.10 -13.47
N GLN A 442 -21.99 11.91 -13.45
CA GLN A 442 -21.98 11.00 -12.32
C GLN A 442 -23.38 10.49 -11.91
N ASN A 443 -24.36 10.55 -12.81
CA ASN A 443 -25.67 9.94 -12.55
C ASN A 443 -25.66 8.47 -12.93
N LEU A 444 -26.25 7.64 -12.07
CA LEU A 444 -26.53 6.25 -12.37
C LEU A 444 -27.65 6.15 -13.40
N ARG A 445 -27.41 5.35 -14.43
CA ARG A 445 -28.33 5.09 -15.54
C ARG A 445 -28.63 3.60 -15.61
N VAL A 446 -29.91 3.25 -15.66
CA VAL A 446 -30.37 1.89 -15.98
C VAL A 446 -31.09 1.95 -17.31
N ASN A 447 -30.57 1.24 -18.31
CA ASN A 447 -31.06 1.25 -19.69
C ASN A 447 -31.17 2.67 -20.29
N GLY A 448 -30.24 3.56 -19.90
CA GLY A 448 -30.18 4.96 -20.33
C GLY A 448 -31.11 5.93 -19.58
N ARG A 449 -31.95 5.44 -18.66
CA ARG A 449 -32.81 6.29 -17.81
C ARG A 449 -32.10 6.63 -16.50
N PRO A 450 -32.22 7.86 -15.98
CA PRO A 450 -31.75 8.16 -14.63
C PRO A 450 -32.35 7.18 -13.63
N PHE A 451 -31.53 6.70 -12.71
CA PHE A 451 -31.94 5.77 -11.67
C PHE A 451 -31.29 6.18 -10.35
N PHE A 452 -32.10 6.30 -9.30
CA PHE A 452 -31.63 6.54 -7.95
C PHE A 452 -32.01 5.33 -7.08
N PRO A 453 -31.05 4.56 -6.56
CA PRO A 453 -31.33 3.37 -5.80
C PRO A 453 -31.91 3.74 -4.43
N ILE A 454 -33.08 3.20 -4.13
CA ILE A 454 -33.70 3.20 -2.81
C ILE A 454 -33.70 1.73 -2.39
N ALA A 455 -32.75 1.36 -1.55
CA ALA A 455 -32.39 -0.04 -1.30
C ALA A 455 -32.55 -0.46 0.16
N LEU A 456 -32.84 -1.75 0.36
CA LEU A 456 -32.74 -2.45 1.64
C LEU A 456 -31.64 -3.51 1.60
N TYR A 457 -31.00 -3.71 2.74
CA TYR A 457 -29.87 -4.61 2.91
C TYR A 457 -30.35 -6.01 3.34
N HIS A 458 -29.83 -7.06 2.70
CA HIS A 458 -30.06 -8.47 3.06
C HIS A 458 -31.53 -8.91 3.17
N VAL A 459 -32.32 -8.55 2.16
CA VAL A 459 -33.72 -8.98 2.07
C VAL A 459 -33.78 -10.43 1.58
N GLY A 460 -34.61 -11.27 2.20
CA GLY A 460 -34.91 -12.62 1.68
C GLY A 460 -35.87 -12.57 0.49
N THR A 461 -35.75 -13.52 -0.45
CA THR A 461 -36.56 -13.55 -1.69
C THR A 461 -38.07 -13.52 -1.43
N GLN A 462 -38.52 -14.10 -0.30
CA GLN A 462 -39.92 -14.10 0.11
C GLN A 462 -40.51 -12.70 0.36
N ASP A 463 -39.67 -11.70 0.64
CA ASP A 463 -40.09 -10.34 1.00
C ASP A 463 -39.97 -9.34 -0.16
N PHE A 464 -39.46 -9.73 -1.33
CA PHE A 464 -39.20 -8.80 -2.45
C PHE A 464 -40.45 -8.07 -2.93
N ALA A 465 -41.57 -8.77 -3.10
CA ALA A 465 -42.84 -8.14 -3.48
C ALA A 465 -43.30 -7.09 -2.44
N ARG A 466 -43.07 -7.37 -1.15
CA ARG A 466 -43.38 -6.44 -0.06
C ARG A 466 -42.45 -5.24 -0.07
N VAL A 467 -41.15 -5.45 -0.29
CA VAL A 467 -40.15 -4.37 -0.43
C VAL A 467 -40.51 -3.44 -1.59
N ARG A 468 -40.90 -4.00 -2.74
CA ARG A 468 -41.41 -3.21 -3.87
C ARG A 468 -42.63 -2.39 -3.49
N ALA A 469 -43.61 -2.99 -2.81
CA ALA A 469 -44.83 -2.31 -2.36
C ALA A 469 -44.56 -1.16 -1.37
N LEU A 470 -43.46 -1.22 -0.61
CA LEU A 470 -43.01 -0.16 0.28
C LEU A 470 -42.30 1.01 -0.44
N GLY A 471 -42.13 0.94 -1.75
CA GLY A 471 -41.55 2.00 -2.57
C GLY A 471 -40.05 1.86 -2.84
N PHE A 472 -39.42 0.77 -2.37
CA PHE A 472 -38.04 0.47 -2.74
C PHE A 472 -37.97 0.00 -4.20
N ASN A 473 -36.84 0.28 -4.84
CA ASN A 473 -36.57 -0.09 -6.24
C ASN A 473 -35.29 -0.92 -6.39
N SER A 474 -34.60 -1.18 -5.29
CA SER A 474 -33.38 -1.97 -5.26
C SER A 474 -33.27 -2.74 -3.95
N ILE A 475 -32.41 -3.76 -3.96
CA ILE A 475 -32.05 -4.55 -2.78
C ILE A 475 -30.57 -4.93 -2.86
N GLN A 476 -30.01 -5.30 -1.72
CA GLN A 476 -28.79 -6.08 -1.67
C GLN A 476 -29.09 -7.54 -1.35
N ALA A 477 -28.55 -8.44 -2.15
CA ALA A 477 -28.79 -9.87 -2.03
C ALA A 477 -27.48 -10.66 -2.10
N TRP A 478 -27.50 -11.85 -1.50
CA TRP A 478 -26.36 -12.75 -1.48
C TRP A 478 -26.25 -13.57 -2.78
N GLY A 479 -25.02 -13.85 -3.17
CA GLY A 479 -24.63 -14.66 -4.31
C GLY A 479 -23.42 -15.52 -3.98
N ASN A 480 -23.40 -16.11 -2.77
CA ASN A 480 -22.28 -16.97 -2.32
C ASN A 480 -22.10 -18.23 -3.20
N SER A 481 -23.09 -18.53 -4.03
CA SER A 481 -23.03 -19.50 -5.12
C SER A 481 -23.73 -18.95 -6.36
N LEU A 482 -23.43 -19.52 -7.54
CA LEU A 482 -24.15 -19.16 -8.77
C LEU A 482 -25.64 -19.49 -8.67
N GLU A 483 -26.01 -20.56 -7.98
CA GLU A 483 -27.42 -20.94 -7.77
C GLU A 483 -28.15 -19.89 -6.94
N GLN A 484 -27.57 -19.49 -5.80
CA GLN A 484 -28.15 -18.46 -4.94
C GLN A 484 -28.22 -17.09 -5.64
N ALA A 485 -27.19 -16.74 -6.41
CA ALA A 485 -27.19 -15.51 -7.22
C ALA A 485 -28.34 -15.51 -8.24
N ARG A 486 -28.54 -16.65 -8.94
CA ARG A 486 -29.63 -16.81 -9.90
C ARG A 486 -31.00 -16.68 -9.23
N GLU A 487 -31.21 -17.39 -8.12
CA GLU A 487 -32.47 -17.34 -7.36
C GLU A 487 -32.83 -15.91 -6.96
N ASN A 488 -31.88 -15.18 -6.38
CA ASN A 488 -32.09 -13.79 -5.97
C ASN A 488 -32.36 -12.86 -7.16
N LEU A 489 -31.58 -12.99 -8.25
CA LEU A 489 -31.74 -12.18 -9.43
C LEU A 489 -33.08 -12.43 -10.14
N ASP A 490 -33.47 -13.68 -10.31
CA ASP A 490 -34.75 -14.07 -10.92
C ASP A 490 -35.93 -13.59 -10.07
N ALA A 491 -35.87 -13.77 -8.75
CA ALA A 491 -36.90 -13.28 -7.83
C ALA A 491 -37.02 -11.75 -7.85
N ALA A 492 -35.89 -11.03 -7.90
CA ALA A 492 -35.89 -9.58 -7.97
C ALA A 492 -36.46 -9.07 -9.31
N ALA A 493 -36.12 -9.71 -10.43
CA ALA A 493 -36.71 -9.43 -11.73
C ALA A 493 -38.23 -9.61 -11.71
N ALA A 494 -38.72 -10.69 -11.10
CA ALA A 494 -40.16 -10.94 -10.95
C ALA A 494 -40.87 -9.87 -10.09
N ALA A 495 -40.14 -9.23 -9.17
CA ALA A 495 -40.64 -8.18 -8.28
C ALA A 495 -40.38 -6.74 -8.78
N ASP A 496 -39.83 -6.57 -9.99
CA ASP A 496 -39.42 -5.26 -10.54
C ASP A 496 -38.44 -4.50 -9.61
N LEU A 497 -37.46 -5.23 -9.09
CA LEU A 497 -36.36 -4.73 -8.27
C LEU A 497 -35.02 -4.94 -8.97
N LEU A 498 -34.06 -4.05 -8.69
CA LEU A 498 -32.66 -4.24 -9.07
C LEU A 498 -31.81 -4.70 -7.87
N VAL A 499 -30.72 -5.40 -8.14
CA VAL A 499 -29.92 -6.11 -7.14
C VAL A 499 -28.49 -5.60 -7.16
N VAL A 500 -28.03 -5.14 -6.00
CA VAL A 500 -26.60 -5.10 -5.68
C VAL A 500 -26.22 -6.49 -5.18
N LEU A 501 -25.48 -7.24 -5.98
CA LEU A 501 -25.19 -8.65 -5.69
C LEU A 501 -23.86 -8.77 -4.94
N GLU A 502 -23.91 -9.33 -3.74
CA GLU A 502 -22.78 -9.54 -2.84
C GLU A 502 -22.40 -11.01 -2.72
N GLY A 503 -21.12 -11.32 -2.48
CA GLY A 503 -20.71 -12.67 -2.08
C GLY A 503 -20.29 -13.57 -3.24
N THR A 504 -20.58 -13.18 -4.49
CA THR A 504 -19.92 -13.76 -5.68
C THR A 504 -18.40 -13.50 -5.68
N THR A 505 -17.91 -12.67 -4.75
CA THR A 505 -16.56 -12.09 -4.71
C THR A 505 -15.82 -12.31 -3.40
N ARG A 506 -16.35 -13.07 -2.42
CA ARG A 506 -15.55 -13.47 -1.24
C ARG A 506 -14.26 -14.23 -1.62
N VAL A 507 -14.17 -14.71 -2.86
CA VAL A 507 -12.97 -15.31 -3.46
C VAL A 507 -12.07 -14.27 -4.15
N ALA A 508 -12.60 -13.12 -4.58
CA ALA A 508 -11.85 -11.98 -5.12
C ALA A 508 -11.26 -11.06 -4.03
N ASP A 509 -11.80 -11.08 -2.80
CA ASP A 509 -11.16 -10.47 -1.63
C ASP A 509 -9.72 -10.99 -1.41
N ALA A 510 -9.41 -12.18 -1.92
CA ALA A 510 -8.07 -12.76 -1.97
C ALA A 510 -7.28 -12.39 -3.25
N GLY A 511 -7.70 -11.37 -4.00
CA GLY A 511 -7.06 -10.89 -5.24
C GLY A 511 -7.31 -11.73 -6.49
N ASN A 512 -8.14 -12.78 -6.42
CA ASN A 512 -8.39 -13.68 -7.56
C ASN A 512 -9.52 -13.20 -8.47
N LEU A 513 -9.24 -12.23 -9.34
CA LEU A 513 -10.19 -11.75 -10.35
C LEU A 513 -10.62 -12.83 -11.36
N ALA A 514 -9.91 -13.95 -11.49
CA ALA A 514 -10.36 -15.05 -12.34
C ALA A 514 -11.55 -15.79 -11.71
N ALA A 515 -11.67 -15.80 -10.38
CA ALA A 515 -12.74 -16.49 -9.67
C ALA A 515 -14.12 -15.84 -9.87
N ILE A 516 -14.19 -14.54 -10.20
CA ILE A 516 -15.46 -13.85 -10.47
C ILE A 516 -15.99 -14.06 -11.89
N ARG A 517 -15.12 -14.51 -12.81
CA ARG A 517 -15.45 -14.66 -14.24
C ARG A 517 -16.72 -15.50 -14.47
N PRO A 518 -16.92 -16.67 -13.83
CA PRO A 518 -18.14 -17.45 -14.03
C PRO A 518 -19.42 -16.68 -13.65
N ALA A 519 -19.38 -15.87 -12.58
CA ALA A 519 -20.52 -15.04 -12.19
C ALA A 519 -20.77 -13.92 -13.20
N LEU A 520 -19.71 -13.23 -13.66
CA LEU A 520 -19.80 -12.19 -14.69
C LEU A 520 -20.40 -12.74 -16.00
N GLU A 521 -19.97 -13.92 -16.44
CA GLU A 521 -20.47 -14.57 -17.65
C GLU A 521 -21.91 -15.05 -17.48
N ALA A 522 -22.29 -15.55 -16.29
CA ALA A 522 -23.63 -16.07 -16.04
C ALA A 522 -24.69 -14.97 -15.84
N PHE A 523 -24.32 -13.83 -15.24
CA PHE A 523 -25.29 -12.82 -14.79
C PHE A 523 -24.99 -11.39 -15.24
N GLY A 524 -23.89 -11.14 -15.96
CA GLY A 524 -23.52 -9.79 -16.40
C GLY A 524 -24.56 -9.10 -17.29
N ASP A 525 -25.46 -9.88 -17.89
CA ASP A 525 -26.58 -9.41 -18.71
C ASP A 525 -27.94 -9.70 -18.06
N HIS A 526 -27.99 -9.97 -16.75
CA HIS A 526 -29.24 -10.22 -16.04
C HIS A 526 -30.03 -8.90 -15.84
N PRO A 527 -31.34 -8.83 -16.16
CA PRO A 527 -32.11 -7.58 -16.14
C PRO A 527 -32.26 -6.96 -14.75
N ALA A 528 -32.25 -7.77 -13.69
CA ALA A 528 -32.28 -7.30 -12.31
C ALA A 528 -30.91 -6.88 -11.77
N LEU A 529 -29.79 -7.11 -12.46
CA LEU A 529 -28.48 -6.78 -11.89
C LEU A 529 -28.23 -5.26 -11.95
N LEU A 530 -28.03 -4.63 -10.78
CA LEU A 530 -27.63 -3.23 -10.67
C LEU A 530 -26.11 -3.08 -10.65
N ALA A 531 -25.46 -3.78 -9.72
CA ALA A 531 -24.04 -3.65 -9.47
C ALA A 531 -23.51 -4.92 -8.79
N TRP A 532 -22.21 -5.12 -8.91
CA TRP A 532 -21.47 -6.11 -8.15
C TRP A 532 -20.92 -5.43 -6.90
N TYR A 533 -21.17 -6.02 -5.74
CA TYR A 533 -20.48 -5.66 -4.51
C TYR A 533 -19.21 -6.51 -4.47
N LEU A 534 -18.12 -5.93 -4.98
CA LEU A 534 -16.83 -6.61 -5.17
C LEU A 534 -16.05 -6.64 -3.88
#